data_AF-A0A7S4E858-F1
#
_entry.id   AF-A0A7S4E858-F1
#
_cell.length_a   1.000
_cell.length_b   1.000
_cell.length_c   1.000
_cell.angle_alpha   90.00
_cell.angle_beta   90.00
_cell.angle_gamma   90.00
#
_symmetry.space_group_name_H-M   'P 1'
#
loop_
_entity.id
_entity.type
_entity.pdbx_description
1 polymer ?
#
loop_
_entity_poly.entity_id
_entity_poly.type
_entity_poly.pdbx_seq_one_letter_code
_entity_poly.pdbx_strand_id
1 'polypeptide(L)'
;FNQNIGGWSVDNVNEMGMMFHEAFSFNQDISAWNVENVRDMHLMFCLAYAFDQDLGWCVDDDVNLDGAFDVAPCESTSCGVGQKDGNSDCWMPTQRPTPGPTPRPVPQPTPKPTPTPTPRPTPAPSV
;
A
#
# COMPACT_ATOMS: atom_id res chain seq x y z
N PHE A 1 10.83 -6.25 1.17
CA PHE A 1 10.37 -6.87 -0.10
C PHE A 1 9.30 -5.98 -0.72
N ASN A 2 9.26 -5.76 -2.05
CA ASN A 2 8.25 -4.91 -2.73
C ASN A 2 8.16 -5.21 -4.24
N GLN A 3 7.97 -6.48 -4.61
CA GLN A 3 7.89 -6.91 -6.01
C GLN A 3 6.44 -7.07 -6.44
N ASN A 4 6.12 -6.76 -7.69
CA ASN A 4 4.77 -6.91 -8.23
C ASN A 4 4.34 -8.38 -8.24
N ILE A 5 3.33 -8.70 -7.44
CA ILE A 5 2.75 -10.03 -7.27
C ILE A 5 1.21 -10.01 -7.36
N GLY A 6 0.62 -8.89 -7.78
CA GLY A 6 -0.85 -8.76 -7.85
C GLY A 6 -1.50 -9.76 -8.79
N GLY A 7 -0.74 -10.30 -9.76
CA GLY A 7 -1.21 -11.32 -10.71
C GLY A 7 -1.04 -12.78 -10.25
N TRP A 8 -0.65 -13.03 -9.00
CA TRP A 8 -0.54 -14.39 -8.48
C TRP A 8 -1.93 -14.98 -8.23
N SER A 9 -2.12 -16.24 -8.62
CA SER A 9 -3.30 -17.02 -8.24
C SER A 9 -3.02 -17.68 -6.89
N VAL A 10 -3.90 -17.39 -5.94
CA VAL A 10 -3.86 -17.91 -4.56
C VAL A 10 -5.16 -18.64 -4.20
N ASP A 11 -5.96 -19.02 -5.20
CA ASP A 11 -7.32 -19.55 -5.03
C ASP A 11 -7.39 -20.81 -4.14
N ASN A 12 -6.30 -21.57 -4.04
CA ASN A 12 -6.24 -22.81 -3.26
C ASN A 12 -5.37 -22.69 -2.00
N VAL A 13 -4.94 -21.48 -1.64
CA VAL A 13 -4.11 -21.25 -0.46
C VAL A 13 -5.02 -21.11 0.76
N ASN A 14 -4.71 -21.87 1.81
CA ASN A 14 -5.43 -21.82 3.09
C ASN A 14 -4.66 -21.07 4.19
N GLU A 15 -3.33 -20.99 4.08
CA GLU A 15 -2.43 -20.40 5.08
C GLU A 15 -1.58 -19.29 4.44
N MET A 16 -1.76 -18.06 4.90
CA MET A 16 -1.01 -16.86 4.49
C MET A 16 -0.38 -16.11 5.67
N GLY A 17 -0.40 -16.71 6.86
CA GLY A 17 0.22 -16.14 8.06
C GLY A 17 1.68 -15.74 7.85
N MET A 18 2.05 -14.58 8.39
CA MET A 18 3.39 -13.98 8.33
C MET A 18 3.99 -13.76 6.93
N MET A 19 3.22 -13.91 5.83
CA MET A 19 3.76 -13.85 4.47
C MET A 19 4.52 -12.56 4.14
N PHE A 20 4.08 -11.42 4.70
CA PHE A 20 4.71 -10.10 4.56
C PHE A 20 5.12 -9.51 5.92
N HIS A 21 5.33 -10.36 6.93
CA HIS A 21 5.85 -9.91 8.22
C HIS A 21 7.21 -9.23 8.03
N GLU A 22 7.38 -8.05 8.64
CA GLU A 22 8.59 -7.21 8.51
C GLU A 22 8.94 -6.80 7.06
N ALA A 23 8.00 -6.93 6.12
CA ALA A 23 8.19 -6.40 4.78
C ALA A 23 8.00 -4.87 4.78
N PHE A 24 8.87 -4.15 5.46
CA PHE A 24 8.76 -2.71 5.78
C PHE A 24 8.41 -1.82 4.57
N SER A 25 8.85 -2.21 3.37
CA SER A 25 8.65 -1.46 2.12
C SER A 25 7.57 -2.03 1.20
N PHE A 26 6.88 -3.09 1.59
CA PHE A 26 5.85 -3.72 0.76
C PHE A 26 4.62 -2.82 0.68
N ASN A 27 4.21 -2.47 -0.54
CA ASN A 27 3.02 -1.68 -0.80
C ASN A 27 2.45 -1.97 -2.20
N GLN A 28 2.42 -3.24 -2.59
CA GLN A 28 1.87 -3.63 -3.88
C GLN A 28 0.37 -3.87 -3.74
N ASP A 29 -0.38 -3.49 -4.78
CA ASP A 29 -1.78 -3.83 -4.90
C ASP A 29 -1.94 -5.35 -5.15
N ILE A 30 -2.62 -5.99 -4.21
CA ILE A 30 -2.98 -7.41 -4.21
C ILE A 30 -4.49 -7.60 -4.00
N SER A 31 -5.29 -6.54 -4.18
CA SER A 31 -6.75 -6.59 -4.07
C SER A 31 -7.39 -7.65 -4.99
N ALA A 32 -6.72 -7.99 -6.09
CA ALA A 32 -7.15 -9.00 -7.05
C ALA A 32 -7.00 -10.46 -6.55
N TRP A 33 -6.33 -10.70 -5.42
CA TRP A 33 -6.20 -12.04 -4.86
C TRP A 33 -7.55 -12.56 -4.35
N ASN A 34 -7.88 -13.78 -4.75
CA ASN A 34 -9.02 -14.50 -4.20
C ASN A 34 -8.62 -15.18 -2.88
N VAL A 35 -9.08 -14.63 -1.77
CA VAL A 35 -8.75 -15.11 -0.42
C VAL A 35 -9.90 -15.85 0.27
N GLU A 36 -10.96 -16.23 -0.46
CA GLU A 36 -12.15 -16.88 0.12
C GLU A 36 -11.85 -18.21 0.84
N ASN A 37 -10.76 -18.89 0.44
CA ASN A 37 -10.35 -20.17 1.01
C ASN A 37 -9.30 -20.05 2.12
N VAL A 38 -8.80 -18.84 2.38
CA VAL A 38 -7.77 -18.60 3.39
C VAL A 38 -8.42 -18.69 4.77
N ARG A 39 -7.78 -19.42 5.68
CA ARG A 39 -8.20 -19.63 7.08
C ARG A 39 -7.24 -18.98 8.07
N ASP A 40 -6.00 -18.72 7.66
CA ASP A 40 -5.00 -18.10 8.51
C ASP A 40 -4.26 -16.96 7.79
N MET A 41 -4.29 -15.77 8.39
CA MET A 41 -3.57 -14.58 7.98
C MET A 41 -2.86 -13.89 9.16
N HIS A 42 -2.53 -14.62 10.23
CA HIS A 42 -1.95 -14.01 11.43
C HIS A 42 -0.64 -13.28 11.09
N LEU A 43 -0.46 -12.08 11.64
CA LEU A 43 0.71 -11.23 11.41
C LEU A 43 1.08 -10.99 9.92
N MET A 44 0.17 -11.21 8.97
CA MET A 44 0.47 -11.21 7.54
C MET A 44 1.17 -9.92 7.09
N PHE A 45 0.73 -8.75 7.57
CA PHE A 45 1.31 -7.43 7.30
C PHE A 45 1.85 -6.76 8.56
N CYS A 46 2.08 -7.51 9.63
CA CYS A 46 2.66 -6.96 10.84
C CYS A 46 4.04 -6.35 10.53
N LEU A 47 4.23 -5.09 10.94
CA LEU A 47 5.42 -4.27 10.63
C LEU A 47 5.60 -3.94 9.13
N ALA A 48 4.60 -4.10 8.28
CA ALA A 48 4.65 -3.61 6.89
C ALA A 48 4.37 -2.10 6.83
N TYR A 49 5.32 -1.28 7.30
CA TYR A 49 5.14 0.17 7.49
C TYR A 49 4.73 0.98 6.25
N ALA A 50 4.98 0.45 5.05
CA ALA A 50 4.60 1.11 3.81
C ALA A 50 3.24 0.66 3.26
N PHE A 51 2.62 -0.36 3.85
CA PHE A 51 1.42 -0.99 3.30
C PHE A 51 0.17 -0.14 3.58
N ASP A 52 -0.40 0.45 2.52
CA ASP A 52 -1.57 1.33 2.59
C ASP A 52 -2.48 1.07 1.37
N GLN A 53 -2.78 -0.20 1.12
CA GLN A 53 -3.71 -0.61 0.06
C GLN A 53 -5.09 -0.91 0.64
N ASP A 54 -6.14 -0.56 -0.12
CA ASP A 54 -7.49 -1.05 0.11
C ASP A 54 -7.63 -2.40 -0.58
N LEU A 55 -7.67 -3.47 0.21
CA LEU A 55 -7.70 -4.83 -0.31
C LEU A 55 -9.09 -5.22 -0.84
N GLY A 56 -10.15 -4.64 -0.29
CA GLY A 56 -11.52 -5.04 -0.60
C GLY A 56 -11.81 -6.54 -0.37
N TRP A 57 -10.99 -7.22 0.43
CA TRP A 57 -11.10 -8.67 0.65
C TRP A 57 -12.23 -8.99 1.63
N CYS A 58 -13.01 -10.01 1.28
CA CYS A 58 -13.95 -10.60 2.20
C CYS A 58 -13.48 -11.99 2.60
N VAL A 59 -13.17 -12.14 3.89
CA VAL A 59 -12.72 -13.40 4.48
C VAL A 59 -13.84 -14.01 5.32
N ASP A 60 -13.72 -15.30 5.62
CA ASP A 60 -14.68 -16.00 6.47
C ASP A 60 -14.66 -15.49 7.94
N ASP A 61 -15.70 -15.80 8.71
CA ASP A 61 -15.83 -15.34 10.10
C ASP A 61 -14.81 -16.01 11.05
N ASP A 62 -14.30 -17.18 10.66
CA ASP A 62 -13.32 -17.99 11.39
C ASP A 62 -11.86 -17.71 11.02
N VAL A 63 -11.59 -16.75 10.13
CA VAL A 63 -10.22 -16.46 9.68
C VAL A 63 -9.40 -15.82 10.80
N ASN A 64 -8.22 -16.38 11.04
CA ASN A 64 -7.27 -15.84 12.00
C ASN A 64 -6.58 -14.58 11.44
N LEU A 65 -7.04 -13.41 11.87
CA LEU A 65 -6.47 -12.10 11.55
C LEU A 65 -5.63 -11.52 12.70
N ASP A 66 -5.25 -12.33 13.70
CA ASP A 66 -4.56 -11.83 14.89
C ASP A 66 -3.26 -11.10 14.51
N GLY A 67 -3.19 -9.84 14.91
CA GLY A 67 -2.12 -8.91 14.58
C GLY A 67 -1.81 -8.75 13.08
N ALA A 68 -2.69 -9.17 12.17
CA ALA A 68 -2.44 -9.17 10.73
C ALA A 68 -2.03 -7.78 10.20
N PHE A 69 -2.55 -6.73 10.84
CA PHE A 69 -2.29 -5.34 10.48
C PHE A 69 -1.62 -4.54 11.60
N ASP A 70 -1.02 -5.21 12.59
CA ASP A 70 -0.34 -4.51 13.67
C ASP A 70 0.78 -3.62 13.12
N VAL A 71 0.70 -2.33 13.45
CA VAL A 71 1.64 -1.28 13.04
C VAL A 71 1.64 -0.97 11.53
N ALA A 72 0.73 -1.55 10.75
CA ALA A 72 0.49 -1.11 9.36
C ALA A 72 -0.28 0.23 9.36
N PRO A 73 0.07 1.19 8.49
CA PRO A 73 -0.52 2.53 8.50
C PRO A 73 -1.95 2.61 7.99
N CYS A 74 -2.49 1.53 7.41
CA CYS A 74 -3.79 1.50 6.76
C CYS A 74 -4.84 2.37 7.45
N GLU A 75 -5.40 3.29 6.68
CA GLU A 75 -6.36 4.29 7.17
C GLU A 75 -7.72 3.69 7.60
N SER A 76 -7.88 2.37 7.53
CA SER A 76 -8.99 1.59 8.09
C SER A 76 -8.43 0.49 8.99
N THR A 77 -9.16 0.14 10.05
CA THR A 77 -8.75 -0.84 11.07
C THR A 77 -8.32 -2.21 10.51
N SER A 78 -8.63 -2.50 9.24
CA SER A 78 -8.30 -3.76 8.58
C SER A 78 -7.87 -3.62 7.11
N CYS A 79 -7.36 -2.46 6.64
CA CYS A 79 -6.93 -2.27 5.24
C CYS A 79 -7.98 -2.70 4.18
N GLY A 80 -9.27 -2.47 4.44
CA GLY A 80 -10.35 -2.91 3.55
C GLY A 80 -10.68 -4.41 3.59
N VAL A 81 -10.19 -5.14 4.61
CA VAL A 81 -10.58 -6.52 4.88
C VAL A 81 -11.85 -6.55 5.75
N GLY A 82 -12.92 -7.15 5.22
CA GLY A 82 -14.15 -7.45 5.95
C GLY A 82 -14.23 -8.94 6.27
N GLN A 83 -14.85 -9.27 7.41
CA GLN A 83 -15.21 -10.66 7.76
C GLN A 83 -16.69 -10.89 7.45
N LYS A 84 -17.01 -12.11 7.01
CA LYS A 84 -18.39 -12.56 6.85
C LYS A 84 -19.10 -12.57 8.21
N ASP A 85 -20.39 -12.31 8.19
CA ASP A 85 -21.26 -12.55 9.32
C ASP A 85 -21.99 -13.91 9.20
N GLY A 86 -22.83 -14.23 10.18
CA GLY A 86 -23.62 -15.47 10.18
C GLY A 86 -24.62 -15.61 9.03
N ASN A 87 -24.79 -14.60 8.17
CA ASN A 87 -25.59 -14.64 6.95
C ASN A 87 -24.72 -14.67 5.67
N SER A 88 -23.40 -14.85 5.82
CA SER A 88 -22.40 -14.77 4.75
C SER A 88 -22.27 -13.40 4.11
N ASP A 89 -22.79 -12.35 4.74
CA ASP A 89 -22.66 -10.98 4.23
C ASP A 89 -21.30 -10.44 4.64
N CYS A 90 -20.59 -9.86 3.66
CA CYS A 90 -19.31 -9.22 3.88
C CYS A 90 -19.55 -7.84 4.49
N TRP A 91 -19.44 -7.72 5.81
CA TRP A 91 -19.51 -6.41 6.44
C TRP A 91 -18.21 -5.65 6.17
N MET A 92 -18.24 -4.87 5.09
CA MET A 92 -17.25 -3.83 4.85
C MET A 92 -17.67 -2.60 5.65
N PRO A 93 -16.83 -2.06 6.56
CA PRO A 93 -17.07 -0.73 7.07
C PRO A 93 -17.09 0.20 5.86
N THR A 94 -18.28 0.73 5.56
CA THR A 94 -18.61 1.50 4.36
C THR A 94 -17.47 2.42 3.94
N GLN A 95 -17.10 2.30 2.68
CA GLN A 95 -16.06 3.05 1.97
C GLN A 95 -15.84 4.45 2.56
N ARG A 96 -14.57 4.77 2.84
CA ARG A 96 -14.12 6.16 2.94
C ARG A 96 -14.81 6.94 1.80
N PRO A 97 -15.51 8.06 2.05
CA PRO A 97 -15.91 8.93 0.96
C PRO A 97 -14.65 9.19 0.15
N THR A 98 -14.62 8.74 -1.11
CA THR A 98 -13.47 8.85 -2.00
C THR A 98 -12.81 10.20 -1.74
N PRO A 99 -11.51 10.28 -1.43
CA PRO A 99 -10.81 11.55 -1.61
C PRO A 99 -11.15 11.95 -3.04
N GLY A 100 -11.86 13.07 -3.22
CA GLY A 100 -12.13 13.61 -4.56
C GLY A 100 -10.82 13.58 -5.36
N PRO A 101 -10.88 13.40 -6.69
CA PRO A 101 -9.72 13.12 -7.52
C PRO A 101 -8.55 13.96 -7.04
N THR A 102 -7.50 13.31 -6.54
CA THR A 102 -6.31 14.00 -6.04
C THR A 102 -5.96 15.03 -7.09
N PRO A 103 -5.88 16.35 -6.76
CA PRO A 103 -5.47 17.33 -7.73
C PRO A 103 -4.20 16.77 -8.37
N ARG A 104 -4.18 16.63 -9.71
CA ARG A 104 -2.96 16.22 -10.43
C ARG A 104 -1.80 16.96 -9.77
N PRO A 105 -0.67 16.30 -9.48
CA PRO A 105 0.52 17.01 -9.03
C PRO A 105 0.66 18.22 -9.93
N VAL A 106 0.48 19.42 -9.37
CA VAL A 106 0.70 20.65 -10.13
C VAL A 106 2.12 20.44 -10.66
N PRO A 107 2.33 20.44 -11.99
CA PRO A 107 3.67 20.27 -12.53
C PRO A 107 4.55 21.27 -11.80
N GLN A 108 5.44 20.78 -10.93
CA GLN A 108 6.35 21.68 -10.25
C GLN A 108 7.05 22.43 -11.37
N PRO A 109 7.13 23.78 -11.30
CA PRO A 109 7.93 24.52 -12.25
C PRO A 109 9.29 23.84 -12.30
N THR A 110 9.66 23.34 -13.48
CA THR A 110 11.01 22.80 -13.69
C THR A 110 11.99 23.81 -13.11
N PRO A 111 12.97 23.38 -12.29
CA PRO A 111 13.98 24.29 -11.76
C PRO A 111 14.51 25.14 -12.91
N LYS A 112 14.33 26.46 -12.80
CA LYS A 112 14.82 27.41 -13.81
C LYS A 112 16.30 27.08 -14.02
N PRO A 113 16.77 26.88 -15.26
CA PRO A 113 18.17 26.58 -15.51
C PRO A 113 19.03 27.61 -14.76
N THR A 114 19.92 27.10 -13.91
CA THR A 114 20.85 27.92 -13.15
C THR A 114 21.56 28.84 -14.13
N PRO A 115 21.55 30.18 -13.94
CA PRO A 115 22.24 31.08 -14.83
C PRO A 115 23.70 30.65 -14.90
N THR A 116 24.18 30.37 -16.11
CA THR A 116 25.59 30.06 -16.36
C THR A 116 26.42 31.20 -15.75
N PRO A 117 27.42 30.90 -14.90
CA PRO A 117 28.24 31.94 -14.31
C PRO A 117 28.90 32.75 -15.43
N THR A 118 28.62 34.06 -15.44
CA THR A 118 29.21 34.99 -16.39
C THR A 118 30.74 34.92 -16.25
N PRO A 119 31.48 34.77 -17.35
CA PRO A 119 32.94 34.80 -17.31
C PRO A 119 33.43 36.08 -16.63
N ARG A 120 34.31 35.92 -15.64
CA ARG A 120 34.93 37.04 -14.93
C ARG A 120 35.66 37.93 -15.94
N PRO A 121 35.47 39.26 -15.93
CA PRO A 121 36.23 40.16 -16.79
C PRO A 121 37.72 39.95 -16.59
N THR A 122 38.44 39.71 -17.68
CA THR A 122 39.90 39.63 -17.68
C THR A 122 40.45 40.99 -17.25
N PRO A 123 41.39 41.06 -16.29
CA PRO A 123 42.01 42.33 -15.92
C PRO A 123 42.69 42.96 -17.13
N ALA A 124 42.44 44.25 -17.36
CA ALA A 124 43.16 45.01 -18.37
C ALA A 124 44.66 45.03 -18.05
N PRO A 125 45.54 44.94 -19.06
CA PRO A 125 46.98 45.04 -18.84
C PRO A 125 47.33 46.44 -18.33
N SER A 126 48.13 46.48 -17.26
CA SER A 126 48.67 47.72 -16.70
C SER A 126 49.59 48.38 -17.72
N VAL A 127 49.36 49.67 -17.99
CA VAL A 127 50.30 50.57 -18.69
C VAL A 127 51.12 51.30 -17.65
#